data_AF-A0A455TSA7-F1
#
_entry.id   AF-A0A455TSA7-F1
#
_cell.length_a   1.000
_cell.length_b   1.000
_cell.length_c   1.000
_cell.angle_alpha   90.00
_cell.angle_beta   90.00
_cell.angle_gamma   90.00
#
_symmetry.space_group_name_H-M   'P 1'
#
loop_
_entity.id
_entity.type
_entity.pdbx_description
1 polymer ?
#
loop_
_entity_poly.entity_id
_entity_poly.type
_entity_poly.pdbx_seq_one_letter_code
_entity_poly.pdbx_strand_id
1 'polypeptide(L)'
;MVFTFLALILHLSGVSNSIHANKDSLTLIAPEDAVAIAENYNHTDYANKESIYHPDMINNDQYLLGNQEINPTTHFMSNKLTIELDNSNNKNTVLTTPIYRYKGQVASINGKLVQTKLSKFGTTELTIPPGINKVVITYQYTKLAIASRYLSIVTLILFLLYRFTFSKQKQPRREVQHSH
;
A
#
# COMPACT_ATOMS: atom_id res chain seq x y z
N MET A 1 16.26 26.78 8.54
CA MET A 1 17.25 25.69 8.43
C MET A 1 16.90 24.43 9.25
N VAL A 2 16.16 24.53 10.36
CA VAL A 2 15.84 23.35 11.20
C VAL A 2 14.87 22.35 10.53
N PHE A 3 13.85 22.83 9.82
CA PHE A 3 12.87 21.96 9.15
C PHE A 3 13.43 21.17 7.96
N THR A 4 14.37 21.75 7.21
CA THR A 4 15.05 21.05 6.09
C THR A 4 15.97 19.94 6.59
N PHE A 5 16.58 20.12 7.77
CA PHE A 5 17.42 19.10 8.39
C PHE A 5 16.59 17.91 8.89
N LEU A 6 15.41 18.14 9.47
CA LEU A 6 14.53 17.08 9.95
C LEU A 6 13.98 16.22 8.80
N ALA A 7 13.59 16.84 7.68
CA ALA A 7 13.15 16.12 6.49
C ALA A 7 14.27 15.27 5.86
N LEU A 8 15.51 15.77 5.88
CA LEU A 8 16.68 15.05 5.41
C LEU A 8 16.98 13.83 6.31
N ILE A 9 16.92 13.98 7.63
CA ILE A 9 17.14 12.88 8.59
C ILE A 9 16.08 11.79 8.43
N LEU A 10 14.81 12.16 8.27
CA LEU A 10 13.73 11.19 8.00
C LEU A 10 13.95 10.44 6.69
N HIS A 11 14.39 11.13 5.63
CA HIS A 11 14.74 10.48 4.36
C HIS A 11 15.93 9.52 4.48
N LEU A 12 17.01 9.91 5.17
CA LEU A 12 18.17 9.03 5.35
C LEU A 12 17.84 7.81 6.22
N SER A 13 17.00 7.97 7.25
CA SER A 13 16.56 6.85 8.10
C SER A 13 15.71 5.84 7.35
N GLY A 14 14.88 6.28 6.39
CA GLY A 14 14.16 5.39 5.48
C GLY A 14 15.10 4.61 4.55
N VAL A 15 16.11 5.29 4.00
CA VAL A 15 17.11 4.68 3.10
C VAL A 15 17.97 3.65 3.84
N SER A 16 18.43 3.96 5.06
CA SER A 16 19.26 3.02 5.83
C SER A 16 18.49 1.76 6.23
N ASN A 17 17.19 1.90 6.55
CA ASN A 17 16.32 0.77 6.88
C ASN A 17 16.07 -0.12 5.66
N SER A 18 15.88 0.46 4.47
CA SER A 18 15.77 -0.29 3.22
C SER A 18 17.08 -0.99 2.83
N ILE A 19 18.24 -0.38 3.10
CA ILE A 19 19.55 -1.00 2.83
C ILE A 19 19.82 -2.17 3.80
N HIS A 20 19.45 -2.04 5.07
CA HIS A 20 19.57 -3.16 6.02
C HIS A 20 18.63 -4.32 5.65
N ALA A 21 17.38 -4.04 5.32
CA ALA A 21 16.42 -5.06 4.89
C ALA A 21 16.84 -5.79 3.60
N ASN A 22 17.64 -5.16 2.74
CA ASN A 22 18.15 -5.75 1.49
C ASN A 22 19.38 -6.66 1.71
N LYS A 23 20.19 -6.42 2.75
CA LYS A 23 21.36 -7.28 3.02
C LYS A 23 20.98 -8.69 3.48
N ASP A 24 19.85 -8.83 4.15
CA ASP A 24 19.38 -10.12 4.67
C ASP A 24 18.71 -11.00 3.58
N SER A 25 18.52 -10.49 2.36
CA SER A 25 17.76 -11.15 1.28
C SER A 25 18.52 -11.32 -0.05
N LEU A 26 19.84 -11.09 -0.08
CA LEU A 26 20.66 -11.35 -1.27
C LEU A 26 20.89 -12.85 -1.47
N THR A 27 19.86 -13.57 -1.91
CA THR A 27 20.01 -14.87 -2.55
C THR A 27 20.64 -14.68 -3.93
N LEU A 28 21.90 -15.10 -4.09
CA LEU A 28 22.54 -15.22 -5.39
C LEU A 28 21.87 -16.36 -6.16
N ILE A 29 21.11 -16.01 -7.20
CA ILE A 29 20.46 -16.96 -8.09
C ILE A 29 21.40 -17.25 -9.26
N ALA A 30 21.68 -18.54 -9.51
CA ALA A 30 22.44 -18.96 -10.67
C ALA A 30 21.64 -18.69 -11.96
N PRO A 31 22.27 -18.23 -13.07
CA PRO A 31 21.57 -17.89 -14.30
C PRO A 31 20.68 -19.00 -14.88
N GLU A 32 21.09 -20.25 -14.72
CA GLU A 32 20.37 -21.45 -15.15
C GLU A 32 19.06 -21.68 -14.39
N ASP A 33 19.00 -21.29 -13.11
CA ASP A 33 17.83 -21.44 -12.26
C ASP A 33 16.95 -20.18 -12.26
N ALA A 34 17.44 -19.07 -12.83
CA ALA A 34 16.78 -17.77 -12.78
C ALA A 34 15.38 -17.79 -13.42
N VAL A 35 15.21 -18.52 -14.53
CA VAL A 35 13.90 -18.64 -15.20
C VAL A 35 12.92 -19.43 -14.36
N ALA A 36 13.34 -20.59 -13.85
CA ALA A 36 12.48 -21.44 -13.02
C ALA A 36 12.11 -20.78 -11.68
N ILE A 37 13.04 -20.02 -11.09
CA ILE A 37 12.80 -19.26 -9.86
C ILE A 37 11.89 -18.07 -10.15
N ALA A 38 12.09 -17.34 -11.25
CA ALA A 38 11.23 -16.22 -11.63
C ALA A 38 9.79 -16.68 -11.94
N GLU A 39 9.62 -17.81 -12.61
CA GLU A 39 8.29 -18.39 -12.91
C GLU A 39 7.52 -18.81 -11.65
N ASN A 40 8.23 -19.22 -10.59
CA ASN A 40 7.64 -19.65 -9.32
C ASN A 40 7.78 -18.62 -8.20
N TYR A 41 8.19 -17.38 -8.53
CA TYR A 41 8.39 -16.33 -7.53
C TYR A 41 7.04 -15.79 -7.06
N ASN A 42 6.69 -16.07 -5.80
CA ASN A 42 5.54 -15.45 -5.18
C ASN A 42 5.84 -13.99 -4.88
N HIS A 43 5.25 -13.08 -5.66
CA HIS A 43 5.36 -11.64 -5.44
C HIS A 43 4.65 -11.23 -4.14
N THR A 44 5.43 -11.13 -3.05
CA THR A 44 4.93 -10.72 -1.72
C THR A 44 5.31 -9.29 -1.35
N ASP A 45 5.78 -8.47 -2.30
CA ASP A 45 6.35 -7.14 -2.06
C ASP A 45 5.39 -6.18 -1.32
N TYR A 46 4.09 -6.44 -1.43
CA TYR A 46 3.04 -5.67 -0.76
C TYR A 46 2.25 -6.49 0.26
N ALA A 47 2.58 -7.77 0.44
CA ALA A 47 1.88 -8.66 1.35
C ALA A 47 2.01 -8.18 2.80
N ASN A 48 1.00 -8.47 3.61
CA ASN A 48 1.17 -8.34 5.04
C ASN A 48 2.17 -9.40 5.53
N LYS A 49 2.92 -9.10 6.59
CA LYS A 49 3.89 -10.06 7.14
C LYS A 49 3.25 -11.42 7.46
N GLU A 50 2.05 -11.42 8.04
CA GLU A 50 1.36 -12.65 8.42
C GLU A 50 0.87 -13.45 7.20
N SER A 51 0.53 -12.78 6.09
CA SER A 51 0.08 -13.48 4.88
C SER A 51 1.16 -14.29 4.17
N ILE A 52 2.43 -13.97 4.40
CA ILE A 52 3.57 -14.74 3.85
C ILE A 52 3.57 -16.17 4.42
N TYR A 53 3.11 -16.35 5.66
CA TYR A 53 3.00 -17.66 6.32
C TYR A 53 1.69 -18.38 6.00
N HIS A 54 0.76 -17.71 5.31
CA HIS A 54 -0.56 -18.23 4.97
C HIS A 54 -0.90 -17.97 3.49
N PRO A 55 -0.02 -18.37 2.55
CA PRO A 55 -0.19 -18.05 1.13
C PRO A 55 -1.46 -18.69 0.54
N ASP A 56 -1.85 -19.86 1.05
CA ASP A 56 -3.04 -20.60 0.59
C ASP A 56 -4.32 -19.77 0.72
N MET A 57 -4.42 -18.91 1.73
CA MET A 57 -5.60 -18.08 1.92
C MET A 57 -5.80 -17.12 0.76
N ILE A 58 -4.71 -16.52 0.25
CA ILE A 58 -4.75 -15.53 -0.82
C ILE A 58 -4.77 -16.23 -2.18
N ASN A 59 -3.91 -17.23 -2.36
CA ASN A 59 -3.74 -17.90 -3.66
C ASN A 59 -4.96 -18.72 -4.08
N ASN A 60 -5.72 -19.25 -3.10
CA ASN A 60 -6.93 -20.03 -3.36
C ASN A 60 -8.22 -19.23 -3.12
N ASP A 61 -8.13 -17.90 -2.97
CA ASP A 61 -9.28 -17.02 -2.72
C ASP A 61 -10.17 -17.48 -1.54
N GLN A 62 -9.57 -17.93 -0.43
CA GLN A 62 -10.32 -18.52 0.67
C GLN A 62 -11.07 -17.49 1.50
N TYR A 63 -12.39 -17.67 1.61
CA TYR A 63 -13.25 -16.90 2.51
C TYR A 63 -13.65 -17.75 3.70
N LEU A 64 -13.50 -17.21 4.92
CA LEU A 64 -13.88 -17.91 6.15
C LEU A 64 -14.97 -17.14 6.88
N LEU A 65 -16.11 -17.76 7.14
CA LEU A 65 -17.17 -17.23 8.00
C LEU A 65 -17.17 -18.02 9.32
N GLY A 66 -16.73 -17.38 10.41
CA GLY A 66 -16.65 -18.03 11.71
C GLY A 66 -15.67 -19.21 11.74
N ASN A 67 -14.55 -19.08 11.02
CA ASN A 67 -13.54 -20.13 10.77
C ASN A 67 -13.99 -21.30 9.90
N GLN A 68 -15.18 -21.23 9.28
CA GLN A 68 -15.61 -22.21 8.28
C GLN A 68 -15.44 -21.63 6.89
N GLU A 69 -14.85 -22.41 5.99
CA GLU A 69 -14.69 -22.01 4.60
C GLU A 69 -16.05 -21.90 3.90
N ILE A 70 -16.23 -20.81 3.14
CA ILE A 70 -17.43 -20.51 2.37
C ILE A 70 -17.03 -20.05 0.97
N ASN A 71 -17.96 -20.19 0.02
CA ASN A 71 -17.80 -19.72 -1.35
C ASN A 71 -18.82 -18.62 -1.64
N PRO A 72 -18.55 -17.36 -1.25
CA PRO A 72 -19.47 -16.26 -1.50
C PRO A 72 -19.44 -15.84 -2.98
N THR A 73 -20.51 -15.18 -3.43
CA THR A 73 -20.52 -14.58 -4.77
C THR A 73 -19.67 -13.31 -4.74
N THR A 74 -18.64 -13.23 -5.58
CA THR A 74 -17.74 -12.07 -5.63
C THR A 74 -17.75 -11.39 -6.98
N HIS A 75 -17.56 -10.07 -6.97
CA HIS A 75 -17.40 -9.28 -8.19
C HIS A 75 -16.27 -8.27 -7.99
N PHE A 76 -15.23 -8.42 -8.81
CA PHE A 76 -14.06 -7.56 -8.82
C PHE A 76 -14.20 -6.47 -9.90
N MET A 77 -13.89 -5.24 -9.53
CA MET A 77 -13.63 -4.12 -10.41
C MET A 77 -12.25 -3.54 -10.05
N SER A 78 -11.71 -2.67 -10.89
CA SER A 78 -10.36 -2.09 -10.72
C SER A 78 -10.06 -1.48 -9.34
N ASN A 79 -11.06 -0.97 -8.62
CA ASN A 79 -10.90 -0.36 -7.30
C ASN A 79 -11.91 -0.83 -6.24
N LYS A 80 -12.69 -1.87 -6.55
CA LYS A 80 -13.84 -2.28 -5.74
C LYS A 80 -14.05 -3.78 -5.81
N LEU A 81 -14.12 -4.41 -4.64
CA LEU A 81 -14.61 -5.77 -4.47
C LEU A 81 -16.02 -5.71 -3.87
N THR A 82 -16.94 -6.46 -4.46
CA THR A 82 -18.26 -6.75 -3.87
C THR A 82 -18.31 -8.24 -3.51
N ILE A 83 -18.81 -8.54 -2.31
CA ILE A 83 -18.99 -9.91 -1.79
C ILE A 83 -20.45 -10.01 -1.34
N GLU A 84 -21.16 -11.00 -1.86
CA GLU A 84 -22.53 -11.33 -1.46
C GLU A 84 -22.53 -12.69 -0.79
N LEU A 85 -23.02 -12.74 0.45
CA LEU A 85 -23.06 -13.95 1.26
C LEU A 85 -24.28 -13.98 2.18
N ASP A 86 -24.71 -15.17 2.56
CA ASP A 86 -25.70 -15.38 3.62
C ASP A 86 -24.99 -15.83 4.91
N ASN A 87 -25.15 -15.05 5.97
CA ASN A 87 -24.78 -15.48 7.31
C ASN A 87 -25.99 -16.15 7.96
N SER A 88 -26.15 -17.44 7.66
CA SER A 88 -27.21 -18.28 8.21
C SER A 88 -27.08 -18.51 9.73
N ASN A 89 -25.96 -18.10 10.34
CA ASN A 89 -25.87 -18.05 11.79
C ASN A 89 -26.78 -16.92 12.30
N ASN A 90 -27.65 -17.24 13.26
CA ASN A 90 -28.52 -16.28 13.96
C ASN A 90 -27.76 -15.29 14.87
N LYS A 91 -26.47 -15.07 14.63
CA LYS A 91 -25.60 -14.16 15.36
C LYS A 91 -24.59 -13.48 14.42
N ASN A 92 -24.01 -12.39 14.90
CA ASN A 92 -22.90 -11.73 14.22
C ASN A 92 -21.70 -12.68 14.12
N THR A 93 -21.15 -12.82 12.92
CA THR A 93 -20.06 -13.76 12.63
C THR A 93 -18.92 -13.05 11.91
N VAL A 94 -17.68 -13.41 12.25
CA VAL A 94 -16.50 -12.82 11.59
C VAL A 94 -16.32 -13.43 10.22
N LEU A 95 -16.34 -12.60 9.18
CA LEU A 95 -15.88 -12.92 7.84
C LEU A 95 -14.41 -12.52 7.72
N THR A 96 -13.58 -13.49 7.38
CA THR A 96 -12.18 -13.30 7.01
C THR A 96 -12.09 -13.48 5.50
N THR A 97 -11.53 -12.50 4.80
CA THR A 97 -11.42 -12.49 3.33
C THR A 97 -9.99 -12.77 2.89
N PRO A 98 -9.74 -13.17 1.63
CA PRO A 98 -8.39 -13.32 1.08
C PRO A 98 -7.71 -11.97 0.77
N ILE A 99 -8.35 -10.84 1.08
CA ILE A 99 -7.93 -9.52 0.65
C ILE A 99 -7.04 -8.85 1.69
N TYR A 100 -5.88 -8.34 1.28
CA TYR A 100 -4.94 -7.65 2.18
C TYR A 100 -5.54 -6.44 2.89
N ARG A 101 -5.23 -6.30 4.19
CA ARG A 101 -5.67 -5.15 4.97
C ARG A 101 -4.63 -4.03 4.96
N TYR A 102 -4.97 -2.90 4.32
CA TYR A 102 -4.16 -1.67 4.34
C TYR A 102 -4.88 -0.49 4.98
N LYS A 103 -4.14 0.51 5.49
CA LYS A 103 -4.69 1.68 6.21
C LYS A 103 -5.73 2.47 5.42
N GLY A 104 -5.66 2.48 4.09
CA GLY A 104 -6.60 3.17 3.20
C GLY A 104 -7.87 2.38 2.88
N GLN A 105 -8.07 1.19 3.45
CA GLN A 105 -9.24 0.36 3.16
C GLN A 105 -10.51 0.98 3.74
N VAL A 106 -11.57 0.98 2.93
CA VAL A 106 -12.93 1.33 3.32
C VAL A 106 -13.80 0.13 3.03
N ALA A 107 -14.66 -0.22 3.99
CA ALA A 107 -15.65 -1.25 3.78
C ALA A 107 -17.04 -0.79 4.19
N SER A 108 -18.04 -1.35 3.52
CA SER A 108 -19.44 -1.22 3.90
C SER A 108 -20.14 -2.56 3.88
N ILE A 109 -21.16 -2.70 4.73
CA ILE A 109 -22.08 -3.83 4.76
C ILE A 109 -23.47 -3.25 4.55
N ASN A 110 -24.17 -3.70 3.51
CA ASN A 110 -25.51 -3.22 3.14
C ASN A 110 -25.58 -1.69 3.05
N GLY A 111 -24.52 -1.07 2.49
CA GLY A 111 -24.40 0.38 2.32
C GLY A 111 -23.94 1.16 3.57
N LYS A 112 -23.85 0.53 4.75
CA LYS A 112 -23.36 1.18 5.97
C LYS A 112 -21.86 0.97 6.14
N LEU A 113 -21.12 2.04 6.38
CA LEU A 113 -19.67 1.97 6.62
C LEU A 113 -19.37 1.16 7.88
N VAL A 114 -18.37 0.28 7.78
CA VAL A 114 -17.92 -0.56 8.89
C VAL A 114 -16.40 -0.50 9.02
N GLN A 115 -15.91 -0.75 10.22
CA GLN A 115 -14.48 -0.89 10.45
C GLN A 115 -14.02 -2.30 10.10
N THR A 116 -12.85 -2.39 9.48
CA THR A 116 -12.19 -3.65 9.19
C THR A 116 -10.96 -3.84 10.06
N LYS A 117 -10.66 -5.10 10.39
CA LYS A 117 -9.50 -5.49 11.20
C LYS A 117 -8.49 -6.25 10.34
N LEU A 118 -7.24 -6.27 10.82
CA LEU A 118 -6.21 -7.15 10.28
C LEU A 118 -6.44 -8.54 10.88
N SER A 119 -6.59 -9.54 10.02
CA SER A 119 -6.77 -10.93 10.44
C SER A 119 -5.45 -11.54 10.91
N LYS A 120 -5.55 -12.69 11.58
CA LYS A 120 -4.38 -13.52 11.89
C LYS A 120 -3.64 -14.04 10.64
N PHE A 121 -4.28 -13.99 9.48
CA PHE A 121 -3.71 -14.41 8.20
C PHE A 121 -3.14 -13.24 7.39
N GLY A 122 -3.07 -12.03 7.96
CA GLY A 122 -2.56 -10.84 7.25
C GLY A 122 -3.57 -10.20 6.29
N THR A 123 -4.82 -10.65 6.32
CA THR A 123 -5.90 -10.22 5.43
C THR A 123 -6.98 -9.43 6.17
N THR A 124 -8.16 -9.27 5.58
CA THR A 124 -9.22 -8.40 6.09
C THR A 124 -10.27 -9.19 6.85
N GLU A 125 -10.60 -8.72 8.06
CA GLU A 125 -11.72 -9.21 8.86
C GLU A 125 -12.84 -8.18 8.98
N LEU A 126 -14.09 -8.65 8.87
CA LEU A 126 -15.31 -7.90 9.07
C LEU A 126 -16.30 -8.69 9.93
N THR A 127 -17.09 -8.01 10.77
CA THR A 127 -18.20 -8.66 11.48
C THR A 127 -19.47 -8.54 10.65
N ILE A 128 -20.00 -9.67 10.21
CA ILE A 128 -21.19 -9.76 9.35
C ILE A 128 -22.42 -10.06 10.23
N PRO A 129 -23.52 -9.29 10.11
CA PRO A 129 -24.76 -9.57 10.84
C PRO A 129 -25.48 -10.79 10.26
N PRO A 130 -26.49 -11.36 10.95
CA PRO A 130 -27.28 -12.46 10.41
C PRO A 130 -27.98 -12.11 9.08
N GLY A 131 -28.18 -13.13 8.25
CA GLY A 131 -28.92 -13.06 6.99
C GLY A 131 -28.07 -12.68 5.76
N ILE A 132 -28.76 -12.27 4.69
CA ILE A 132 -28.13 -11.91 3.41
C ILE A 132 -27.43 -10.57 3.53
N ASN A 133 -26.16 -10.55 3.16
CA ASN A 133 -25.30 -9.40 3.28
C ASN A 133 -24.55 -9.12 1.98
N LYS A 134 -24.44 -7.84 1.66
CA LYS A 134 -23.59 -7.31 0.60
C LYS A 134 -22.46 -6.50 1.22
N VAL A 135 -21.26 -7.03 1.14
CA VAL A 135 -20.03 -6.37 1.57
C VAL A 135 -19.39 -5.70 0.37
N VAL A 136 -18.94 -4.46 0.54
CA VAL A 136 -18.15 -3.73 -0.47
C VAL A 136 -16.86 -3.28 0.16
N ILE A 137 -15.72 -3.60 -0.47
CA ILE A 137 -14.39 -3.20 -0.04
C ILE A 137 -13.73 -2.37 -1.14
N THR A 138 -13.21 -1.20 -0.78
CA THR A 138 -12.45 -0.30 -1.67
C THR A 138 -11.20 0.21 -0.95
N TYR A 139 -10.29 0.83 -1.71
CA TYR A 139 -9.14 1.53 -1.17
C TYR A 139 -9.16 2.99 -1.57
N GLN A 140 -8.87 3.85 -0.60
CA GLN A 140 -8.69 5.27 -0.81
C GLN A 140 -7.35 5.73 -0.22
N TYR A 141 -6.84 6.85 -0.71
CA TYR A 141 -5.67 7.47 -0.12
C TYR A 141 -5.95 7.86 1.34
N THR A 142 -4.99 7.57 2.22
CA THR A 142 -5.06 8.02 3.60
C THR A 142 -4.94 9.54 3.67
N LYS A 143 -5.47 10.15 4.74
CA LYS A 143 -5.28 11.58 4.99
C LYS A 143 -3.79 11.98 5.00
N LEU A 144 -2.94 11.10 5.52
CA LEU A 144 -1.48 11.28 5.50
C LEU A 144 -0.94 11.28 4.07
N ALA A 145 -1.31 10.30 3.24
CA ALA A 145 -0.87 10.25 1.84
C ALA A 145 -1.33 11.50 1.05
N ILE A 146 -2.57 11.96 1.29
CA ILE A 146 -3.09 13.19 0.69
C ILE A 146 -2.26 14.40 1.14
N ALA A 147 -1.97 14.53 2.43
CA ALA A 147 -1.14 15.62 2.96
C ALA A 147 0.30 15.58 2.40
N SER A 148 0.93 14.41 2.37
CA SER A 148 2.26 14.20 1.79
C SER A 148 2.31 14.57 0.31
N ARG A 149 1.25 14.27 -0.45
CA ARG A 149 1.14 14.66 -1.86
C ARG A 149 1.17 16.18 -2.02
N TYR A 150 0.38 16.92 -1.24
CA TYR A 150 0.39 18.38 -1.29
C TYR A 150 1.74 18.97 -0.86
N LEU A 151 2.34 18.44 0.20
CA LEU A 151 3.67 18.86 0.64
C LEU A 151 4.73 18.64 -0.45
N SER A 152 4.66 17.52 -1.17
CA SER A 152 5.57 17.22 -2.28
C SER A 152 5.43 18.23 -3.43
N ILE A 153 4.20 18.64 -3.75
CA ILE A 153 3.95 19.66 -4.78
C ILE A 153 4.51 21.02 -4.34
N VAL A 154 4.23 21.45 -3.10
CA VAL A 154 4.73 22.73 -2.57
C VAL A 154 6.26 22.78 -2.55
N THR A 155 6.91 21.71 -2.09
CA THR A 155 8.37 21.62 -2.05
C THR A 155 8.99 21.62 -3.44
N LEU A 156 8.38 20.94 -4.42
CA LEU A 156 8.82 20.99 -5.81
C LEU A 156 8.74 22.41 -6.39
N ILE A 157 7.65 23.13 -6.14
CA ILE A 157 7.49 24.53 -6.59
C ILE A 157 8.59 25.42 -5.98
N LEU A 158 8.81 25.32 -4.67
CA LEU A 158 9.87 26.08 -3.99
C LEU A 158 11.27 25.75 -4.53
N PHE A 159 11.55 24.48 -4.80
CA PHE A 159 12.80 24.04 -5.40
C PHE A 159 13.02 24.63 -6.81
N LEU A 160 11.98 24.61 -7.65
CA LEU A 160 12.03 25.21 -8.98
C LEU A 160 12.26 26.72 -8.91
N LEU A 161 11.52 27.43 -8.04
CA LEU A 161 11.71 28.86 -7.82
C LEU A 161 13.13 29.20 -7.37
N TYR A 162 13.66 28.44 -6.41
CA TYR A 162 15.06 28.56 -5.96
C TYR A 162 16.04 28.39 -7.12
N ARG A 163 15.87 27.35 -7.95
CA ARG A 163 16.72 27.12 -9.11
C ARG A 163 16.66 28.28 -10.11
N PHE A 164 15.48 28.80 -10.40
CA PHE A 164 15.30 29.90 -11.35
C PHE A 164 15.90 31.23 -10.84
N THR A 165 15.79 31.54 -9.55
CA THR A 165 16.38 32.77 -8.98
C THR A 165 17.90 32.67 -8.87
N PHE A 166 18.45 31.54 -8.44
CA PHE A 166 19.90 31.32 -8.37
C PHE A 166 20.57 31.21 -9.75
N SER A 167 19.87 30.68 -10.76
CA SER A 167 20.39 30.64 -12.14
C SER A 167 20.58 32.04 -12.73
N LYS A 168 19.78 33.03 -12.33
CA LYS A 168 19.92 34.42 -12.81
C LYS A 168 21.08 35.17 -12.14
N GLN A 169 21.49 34.75 -10.95
CA GLN A 169 22.58 35.40 -10.19
C GLN A 169 23.98 35.05 -10.72
N LYS A 170 24.12 34.03 -11.57
CA LYS A 170 25.41 33.57 -12.15
C LYS A 170 25.73 34.12 -13.54
N GLN A 171 25.03 35.12 -14.07
CA GLN A 171 25.49 35.85 -15.25
C GLN A 171 26.28 37.10 -14.83
N PRO A 172 27.63 37.05 -14.76
CA PRO A 172 28.42 38.27 -14.67
C PRO A 172 28.23 39.06 -15.97
N ARG A 173 27.95 40.35 -15.81
CA ARG A 173 27.96 41.36 -16.86
C ARG A 173 29.29 41.24 -17.61
N ARG A 174 29.29 40.82 -18.89
CA ARG A 174 30.46 40.94 -19.75
C ARG A 174 30.73 42.43 -19.93
N GLU A 175 31.64 43.01 -19.15
CA GLU A 175 32.21 44.30 -19.49
C GLU A 175 33.00 44.14 -20.78
N VAL A 176 32.51 44.75 -21.85
CA VAL A 176 33.23 44.87 -23.11
C VAL A 176 34.24 45.99 -22.90
N GLN A 177 35.49 45.61 -22.64
CA GLN A 177 36.60 46.54 -22.59
C GLN A 177 37.01 46.86 -24.04
N HIS A 178 36.47 47.94 -24.61
CA HIS A 178 37.03 48.54 -25.82
C HIS A 178 38.30 49.30 -25.41
N SER A 179 39.46 48.75 -25.78
CA SER A 179 40.74 49.47 -25.77
C SER A 179 40.88 50.21 -27.10
N HIS A 180 41.08 51.53 -27.02
CA HIS A 180 41.62 52.36 -28.10
C HIS A 180 42.89 53.03 -27.57
#